data_AF-A0A831S5N0-F1
#
_entry.id   AF-A0A831S5N0-F1
#
_cell.length_a   1.000
_cell.length_b   1.000
_cell.length_c   1.000
_cell.angle_alpha   90.00
_cell.angle_beta   90.00
_cell.angle_gamma   90.00
#
_symmetry.space_group_name_H-M   'P 1'
#
loop_
_entity.id
_entity.type
_entity.pdbx_description
1 polymer ?
#
loop_
_entity_poly.entity_id
_entity_poly.type
_entity_poly.pdbx_seq_one_letter_code
_entity_poly.pdbx_strand_id
1 'polypeptide(L)'
;MRYPRGKIHSLYTKVIVLIGILIFVWLLFEYTSLIYKRYQLNQKKNWFIEENEKLEEDNQKLSEQFEYFQSESFLEREAKAKLGKKNLGEEVAVIKEETPKFAQEEDEVSEKKIKLNKLTNPQKWWYYLFGSEQLLDRWD
;
A
#
# COMPACT_ATOMS: atom_id res chain seq x y z
N MET A 1 28.16 -82.63 -14.70
CA MET A 1 28.65 -81.89 -13.50
C MET A 1 28.02 -80.50 -13.49
N ARG A 2 27.15 -80.22 -12.51
CA ARG A 2 26.39 -78.96 -12.42
C ARG A 2 27.00 -78.15 -11.27
N TYR A 3 27.76 -77.11 -11.57
CA TYR A 3 28.37 -76.26 -10.55
C TYR A 3 27.28 -75.46 -9.80
N PRO A 4 27.27 -75.45 -8.46
CA PRO A 4 26.34 -74.62 -7.70
C PRO A 4 26.81 -73.17 -7.80
N ARG A 5 26.12 -72.35 -8.61
CA ARG A 5 26.37 -70.90 -8.66
C ARG A 5 26.08 -70.30 -7.29
N GLY A 6 27.14 -69.85 -6.62
CA GLY A 6 27.16 -69.44 -5.24
C GLY A 6 26.24 -68.25 -4.95
N LYS A 7 25.45 -68.40 -3.88
CA LYS A 7 24.58 -67.36 -3.28
C LYS A 7 25.36 -66.08 -2.90
N ILE A 8 26.69 -66.16 -2.83
CA ILE A 8 27.60 -65.10 -2.42
C ILE A 8 27.56 -63.90 -3.40
N HIS A 9 27.49 -64.15 -4.71
CA HIS A 9 27.36 -63.06 -5.71
C HIS A 9 26.03 -62.30 -5.57
N SER A 10 24.95 -62.96 -5.12
CA SER A 10 23.67 -62.31 -4.86
C SER A 10 23.71 -61.40 -3.63
N LEU A 11 24.58 -61.66 -2.65
CA LEU A 11 24.65 -60.85 -1.43
C LEU A 11 25.47 -59.58 -1.67
N TYR A 12 26.62 -59.67 -2.33
CA TYR A 12 27.44 -58.49 -2.66
C TYR A 12 26.71 -57.50 -3.56
N THR A 13 26.00 -58.00 -4.57
CA THR A 13 25.18 -57.14 -5.46
C THR A 13 24.07 -56.42 -4.69
N LYS A 14 23.38 -57.11 -3.76
CA LYS A 14 22.36 -56.48 -2.90
C LYS A 14 22.96 -55.42 -1.97
N VAL A 15 24.14 -55.64 -1.41
CA VAL A 15 24.83 -54.68 -0.54
C VAL A 15 25.26 -53.44 -1.32
N ILE A 16 25.81 -53.60 -2.53
CA ILE A 16 26.18 -52.48 -3.40
C ILE A 16 24.95 -51.65 -3.79
N VAL A 17 23.84 -52.30 -4.13
CA VAL A 17 22.58 -51.61 -4.44
C VAL A 17 22.05 -50.84 -3.23
N LEU A 18 22.08 -51.43 -2.03
CA LEU A 18 21.69 -50.76 -0.79
C LEU A 18 22.54 -49.52 -0.48
N ILE A 19 23.86 -49.61 -0.65
CA ILE A 19 24.78 -48.48 -0.47
C ILE A 19 24.49 -47.39 -1.51
N GLY A 20 24.26 -47.78 -2.77
CA GLY A 20 23.90 -46.84 -3.83
C GLY A 20 22.60 -46.08 -3.53
N ILE A 21 21.57 -46.78 -3.02
CA ILE A 21 20.31 -46.16 -2.60
C ILE A 21 20.55 -45.20 -1.43
N LEU A 22 21.37 -45.58 -0.45
CA LEU A 22 21.67 -44.74 0.72
C LEU A 22 22.35 -43.43 0.29
N ILE A 23 23.34 -43.51 -0.60
CA ILE A 23 24.03 -42.34 -1.16
C ILE A 23 23.05 -41.49 -1.97
N PHE A 24 22.17 -42.11 -2.75
CA PHE A 24 21.18 -41.40 -3.55
C PHE A 24 20.19 -40.62 -2.67
N VAL A 25 19.67 -41.25 -1.61
CA VAL A 25 18.80 -40.59 -0.62
C VAL A 25 19.51 -39.43 0.08
N TRP A 26 20.79 -39.61 0.42
CA TRP A 26 21.59 -38.54 1.02
C TRP A 26 21.78 -37.36 0.07
N LEU A 27 22.06 -37.61 -1.22
CA LEU A 27 22.16 -36.56 -2.24
C LEU A 27 20.84 -35.80 -2.42
N LEU A 28 19.70 -36.50 -2.39
CA LEU A 28 18.37 -35.86 -2.47
C LEU A 28 18.10 -34.96 -1.25
N PHE A 29 18.55 -35.37 -0.07
CA PHE A 29 18.43 -34.58 1.15
C PHE A 29 19.26 -33.29 1.11
N GLU A 30 20.49 -33.37 0.60
CA GLU A 30 21.35 -32.17 0.45
C GLU A 30 20.78 -31.20 -0.60
N TYR A 31 20.23 -31.73 -1.70
CA TYR A 31 19.68 -30.94 -2.80
C TYR A 31 18.43 -30.14 -2.41
N THR A 32 17.56 -30.70 -1.56
CA THR A 32 16.33 -30.04 -1.12
C THR A 32 16.59 -28.81 -0.23
N SER A 33 17.65 -28.82 0.58
CA SER A 33 18.07 -27.67 1.40
C SER A 33 18.49 -26.45 0.56
N LEU A 34 19.05 -26.68 -0.63
CA LEU A 34 19.55 -25.63 -1.51
C LEU A 34 18.42 -24.83 -2.18
N ILE A 35 17.32 -25.50 -2.53
CA ILE A 35 16.15 -24.88 -3.18
C ILE A 35 15.41 -23.93 -2.23
N TYR A 36 15.28 -24.29 -0.96
CA TYR A 36 14.61 -23.44 0.03
C TYR A 36 15.39 -22.13 0.29
N LYS A 37 16.72 -22.22 0.36
CA LYS A 37 17.60 -21.06 0.53
C LYS A 37 17.56 -20.11 -0.67
N ARG A 38 17.49 -20.66 -1.90
CA ARG A 38 17.39 -19.85 -3.13
C ARG A 38 16.09 -19.05 -3.21
N TYR A 39 14.97 -19.63 -2.77
CA TYR A 39 13.68 -18.94 -2.77
C TYR A 39 13.66 -17.75 -1.79
N GLN A 40 14.15 -17.96 -0.56
CA GLN A 40 14.28 -16.91 0.45
C GLN A 40 15.18 -15.75 0.00
N LEU A 41 16.27 -16.05 -0.70
CA LEU A 41 17.20 -15.04 -1.22
C LEU A 41 16.59 -14.21 -2.35
N ASN A 42 15.86 -14.84 -3.27
CA ASN A 42 15.21 -14.13 -4.37
C ASN A 42 14.09 -13.20 -3.87
N GLN A 43 13.29 -13.65 -2.89
CA GLN A 43 12.27 -12.78 -2.30
C GLN A 43 12.86 -11.56 -1.59
N LYS A 44 13.94 -11.75 -0.81
CA LYS A 44 14.64 -10.63 -0.19
C LYS A 44 15.23 -9.67 -1.22
N LYS A 45 15.82 -10.20 -2.31
CA LYS A 45 16.38 -9.38 -3.39
C LYS A 45 15.31 -8.51 -4.04
N ASN A 46 14.15 -9.07 -4.36
CA ASN A 46 13.06 -8.30 -4.96
C ASN A 46 12.52 -7.25 -3.99
N TRP A 47 12.33 -7.61 -2.71
CA TRP A 47 11.91 -6.65 -1.69
C TRP A 47 12.89 -5.47 -1.55
N PHE A 48 14.20 -5.72 -1.54
CA PHE A 48 15.19 -4.65 -1.48
C PHE A 48 15.19 -3.76 -2.73
N ILE A 49 14.90 -4.30 -3.91
CA ILE A 49 14.81 -3.51 -5.14
C ILE A 49 13.57 -2.61 -5.10
N GLU A 50 12.41 -3.17 -4.77
CA GLU A 50 11.15 -2.42 -4.66
C GLU A 50 11.23 -1.31 -3.59
N GLU A 51 11.83 -1.61 -2.43
CA GLU A 51 11.99 -0.62 -1.35
C GLU A 51 12.93 0.51 -1.79
N ASN A 52 13.97 0.21 -2.56
CA ASN A 52 14.91 1.22 -3.03
C ASN A 52 14.31 2.11 -4.12
N GLU A 53 13.54 1.54 -5.06
CA GLU A 53 12.78 2.29 -6.06
C GLU A 53 11.76 3.23 -5.40
N LYS A 54 11.04 2.73 -4.40
CA LYS A 54 10.08 3.54 -3.63
C LYS A 54 10.75 4.68 -2.86
N LEU A 55 11.90 4.42 -2.23
CA LEU A 55 12.67 5.45 -1.54
C LEU A 55 13.15 6.55 -2.49
N GLU A 56 13.53 6.19 -3.72
CA GLU A 56 13.97 7.14 -4.74
C GLU A 56 12.80 8.02 -5.22
N GLU A 57 11.63 7.43 -5.45
CA GLU A 57 10.40 8.16 -5.79
C GLU A 57 9.97 9.11 -4.67
N ASP A 58 9.97 8.63 -3.42
CA ASP A 58 9.62 9.45 -2.25
C ASP A 58 10.58 10.64 -2.08
N ASN A 59 11.87 10.44 -2.35
CA ASN A 59 12.88 11.49 -2.27
C ASN A 59 12.70 12.54 -3.38
N GLN A 60 12.44 12.11 -4.63
CA GLN A 60 12.13 13.01 -5.74
C GLN A 60 10.90 13.85 -5.43
N LYS A 61 9.81 13.22 -4.99
CA LYS A 61 8.56 13.90 -4.63
C LYS A 61 8.74 14.89 -3.47
N LEU A 62 9.57 14.56 -2.49
CA LEU A 62 9.87 15.45 -1.37
C LEU A 62 10.71 16.64 -1.83
N SER A 63 11.66 16.42 -2.74
CA SER A 63 12.46 17.48 -3.37
C SER A 63 11.58 18.44 -4.17
N GLU A 64 10.67 17.93 -5.00
CA GLU A 64 9.72 18.75 -5.77
C GLU A 64 8.83 19.61 -4.87
N GLN A 65 8.31 19.03 -3.78
CA GLN A 65 7.52 19.78 -2.80
C GLN A 65 8.35 20.87 -2.12
N PHE A 66 9.59 20.56 -1.77
CA PHE A 66 10.50 21.52 -1.16
C PHE A 66 10.80 22.69 -2.09
N GLU A 67 11.10 22.41 -3.37
CA GLU A 67 11.28 23.43 -4.39
C GLU A 67 10.02 24.28 -4.60
N TYR A 68 8.85 23.65 -4.61
CA TYR A 68 7.58 24.34 -4.71
C TYR A 68 7.34 25.32 -3.56
N PHE A 69 7.64 24.92 -2.32
CA PHE A 69 7.53 25.79 -1.15
C PHE A 69 8.56 26.93 -1.15
N GLN A 70 9.72 26.73 -1.78
CA GLN A 70 10.69 27.81 -1.98
C GLN A 70 10.35 28.74 -3.15
N SER A 71 9.54 28.29 -4.11
CA SER A 71 9.22 29.08 -5.29
C SER A 71 8.50 30.39 -4.95
N GLU A 72 8.74 31.43 -5.75
CA GLU A 72 8.04 32.71 -5.60
C GLU A 72 6.51 32.56 -5.78
N SER A 73 6.06 31.59 -6.57
CA SER A 73 4.62 31.27 -6.71
C SER A 73 4.00 30.72 -5.41
N PHE A 74 4.81 30.03 -4.62
CA PHE A 74 4.70 29.78 -3.18
C PHE A 74 4.17 31.01 -2.43
N LEU A 75 5.12 31.93 -2.33
CA LEU A 75 5.06 33.17 -1.60
C LEU A 75 3.93 34.09 -2.07
N GLU A 76 3.71 34.19 -3.39
CA GLU A 76 2.64 35.00 -3.97
C GLU A 76 1.26 34.48 -3.61
N ARG A 77 1.02 33.16 -3.66
CA ARG A 77 -0.28 32.61 -3.23
C ARG A 77 -0.51 32.78 -1.74
N GLU A 78 0.50 32.52 -0.91
CA GLU A 78 0.40 32.74 0.53
C GLU A 78 0.14 34.22 0.86
N ALA A 79 0.80 35.16 0.15
CA ALA A 79 0.56 36.59 0.30
C ALA A 79 -0.84 37.02 -0.19
N LYS A 80 -1.32 36.50 -1.32
CA LYS A 80 -2.69 36.71 -1.81
C LYS A 80 -3.72 36.17 -0.81
N ALA A 81 -3.51 34.97 -0.28
CA ALA A 81 -4.42 34.31 0.64
C ALA A 81 -4.46 34.96 2.04
N LYS A 82 -3.30 35.33 2.61
CA LYS A 82 -3.22 35.86 3.98
C LYS A 82 -3.33 37.37 4.07
N LEU A 83 -2.81 38.09 3.09
CA LEU A 83 -2.73 39.56 3.13
C LEU A 83 -3.73 40.23 2.19
N GLY A 84 -4.48 39.46 1.40
CA GLY A 84 -5.30 40.01 0.31
C GLY A 84 -4.46 40.84 -0.67
N LYS A 85 -3.14 40.60 -0.73
CA LYS A 85 -2.21 41.45 -1.48
C LYS A 85 -2.46 41.29 -2.97
N LYS A 86 -2.80 42.41 -3.61
CA LYS A 86 -3.08 42.51 -5.04
C LYS A 86 -1.86 43.10 -5.75
N ASN A 87 -1.42 42.50 -6.85
CA ASN A 87 -0.30 43.03 -7.62
C ASN A 87 -0.73 44.30 -8.38
N LEU A 88 0.18 45.28 -8.52
CA LEU A 88 -0.05 46.52 -9.28
C LEU A 88 -0.28 46.16 -10.76
N GLY A 89 -1.54 46.20 -11.22
CA GLY A 89 -1.96 45.89 -12.59
C GLY A 89 -2.99 44.76 -12.75
N GLU A 90 -3.43 44.11 -11.67
CA GLU A 90 -4.42 43.03 -11.73
C GLU A 90 -5.87 43.60 -11.78
N GLU A 91 -6.61 43.39 -12.87
CA GLU A 91 -8.05 43.71 -12.92
C GLU A 91 -8.84 42.64 -12.16
N VAL A 92 -9.60 43.07 -11.14
CA VAL A 92 -10.49 42.17 -10.38
C VAL A 92 -11.90 42.45 -10.84
N ALA A 93 -12.47 41.50 -11.58
CA ALA A 93 -13.89 41.48 -11.89
C ALA A 93 -14.65 41.02 -10.64
N VAL A 94 -15.37 41.96 -10.00
CA VAL A 94 -16.35 41.61 -8.96
C VAL A 94 -17.57 41.07 -9.67
N ILE A 95 -17.70 39.74 -9.73
CA ILE A 95 -18.93 39.09 -10.18
C ILE A 95 -19.94 39.28 -9.04
N LYS A 96 -20.84 40.26 -9.18
CA LYS A 96 -22.08 40.27 -8.42
C LYS A 96 -22.93 39.14 -8.97
N GLU A 97 -22.90 37.99 -8.31
CA GLU A 97 -23.95 37.01 -8.50
C GLU A 97 -25.25 37.69 -8.05
N GLU A 98 -26.07 38.10 -9.01
CA GLU A 98 -27.49 38.24 -8.77
C GLU A 98 -27.94 36.86 -8.31
N THR A 99 -28.09 36.71 -7.00
CA THR A 99 -28.51 35.47 -6.35
C THR A 99 -29.70 34.91 -7.11
N PRO A 100 -29.57 33.77 -7.83
CA PRO A 100 -30.76 33.04 -8.20
C PRO A 100 -31.40 32.64 -6.87
N LYS A 101 -32.68 33.00 -6.71
CA LYS A 101 -33.51 32.50 -5.61
C LYS A 101 -33.54 30.98 -5.72
N PHE A 102 -32.58 30.32 -5.09
CA PHE A 102 -32.62 28.89 -4.88
C PHE A 102 -33.67 28.65 -3.80
N ALA A 103 -34.70 27.90 -4.18
CA ALA A 103 -35.75 27.47 -3.29
C ALA A 103 -35.15 26.73 -2.09
N GLN A 104 -35.79 26.95 -0.94
CA GLN A 104 -35.50 26.38 0.37
C GLN A 104 -35.17 24.88 0.32
N GLU A 105 -33.94 24.55 0.66
CA GLU A 105 -33.53 23.26 1.24
C GLU A 105 -32.54 23.52 2.40
N GLU A 106 -32.81 24.52 3.25
CA GLU A 106 -31.96 24.83 4.41
C GLU A 106 -32.49 24.27 5.75
N ASP A 107 -33.75 23.82 5.80
CA ASP A 107 -34.40 23.51 7.08
C ASP A 107 -33.96 22.16 7.67
N GLU A 108 -33.68 21.12 6.86
CA GLU A 108 -33.26 19.81 7.41
C GLU A 108 -31.76 19.73 7.76
N VAL A 109 -30.89 20.40 7.00
CA VAL A 109 -29.44 20.33 7.21
C VAL A 109 -29.03 21.16 8.43
N SER A 110 -29.72 22.28 8.68
CA SER A 110 -29.46 23.15 9.83
C SER A 110 -29.78 22.46 11.15
N GLU A 111 -30.91 21.77 11.28
CA GLU A 111 -31.27 21.03 12.49
C GLU A 111 -30.29 19.88 12.81
N LYS A 112 -29.84 19.14 11.79
CA LYS A 112 -28.90 18.02 11.96
C LYS A 112 -27.51 18.51 12.38
N LYS A 113 -27.04 19.64 11.82
CA LYS A 113 -25.78 20.28 12.23
C LYS A 113 -25.83 20.80 13.68
N ILE A 114 -26.97 21.36 14.11
CA ILE A 114 -27.16 21.83 15.49
C ILE A 114 -27.16 20.66 16.48
N LYS A 115 -27.73 19.51 16.12
CA LYS A 115 -27.73 18.29 16.95
C LYS A 115 -26.33 17.66 17.06
N LEU A 116 -25.53 17.64 15.98
CA LEU A 116 -24.16 17.13 16.03
C LEU A 116 -23.21 18.00 16.86
N ASN A 117 -23.41 19.31 16.91
CA ASN A 117 -22.53 20.20 17.65
C ASN A 117 -22.70 20.10 19.18
N LYS A 118 -23.79 19.48 19.65
CA LYS A 118 -24.03 19.19 21.07
C LYS A 118 -23.39 17.87 21.55
N LEU A 119 -22.85 17.06 20.64
CA LEU A 119 -22.20 15.79 20.98
C LEU A 119 -20.76 16.02 21.41
N THR A 120 -20.30 15.24 22.39
CA THR A 120 -18.88 15.22 22.78
C THR A 120 -18.03 14.56 21.70
N ASN A 121 -16.73 14.89 21.65
CA ASN A 121 -15.83 14.37 20.60
C ASN A 121 -15.85 12.82 20.47
N PRO A 122 -15.86 12.02 21.55
CA PRO A 122 -15.96 10.57 21.43
C PRO A 122 -17.27 10.09 20.77
N GLN A 123 -18.39 10.76 21.06
CA GLN A 123 -19.69 10.42 20.48
C GLN A 123 -19.77 10.74 18.98
N LYS A 124 -19.08 11.80 18.54
CA LYS A 124 -18.95 12.14 17.12
C LYS A 124 -18.24 11.03 16.35
N TRP A 125 -17.15 10.49 16.90
CA TRP A 125 -16.41 9.37 16.31
C TRP A 125 -17.25 8.10 16.26
N TRP A 126 -18.03 7.81 17.29
CA TRP A 126 -18.91 6.65 17.30
C TRP A 126 -19.99 6.73 16.21
N TYR A 127 -20.63 7.89 16.05
CA TYR A 127 -21.61 8.12 14.98
C TYR A 127 -20.97 8.01 13.59
N TYR A 128 -19.74 8.49 13.41
CA TYR A 128 -19.02 8.38 12.15
C TYR A 128 -18.69 6.93 11.78
N LEU A 129 -18.26 6.13 12.77
CA LEU A 129 -17.82 4.75 12.56
C LEU A 129 -18.97 3.75 12.40
N PHE A 130 -20.13 4.02 13.00
CA PHE A 130 -21.24 3.06 13.08
C PHE A 130 -22.61 3.60 12.62
N GLY A 131 -22.72 4.89 12.26
CA GLY A 131 -23.97 5.55 11.86
C GLY A 131 -24.27 5.54 10.36
N SER A 132 -23.53 4.79 9.55
CA SER A 132 -23.65 4.76 8.08
C SER A 132 -24.78 3.87 7.54
N GLU A 133 -25.60 3.24 8.39
CA GLU A 133 -26.70 2.36 7.94
C GLU A 133 -27.82 3.08 7.17
N GLN A 134 -27.94 4.42 7.25
CA GLN A 134 -28.95 5.18 6.49
C GLN A 134 -28.50 5.62 5.09
N LEU A 135 -27.26 5.33 4.67
CA LEU A 135 -26.74 5.74 3.36
C LEU A 135 -26.83 4.63 2.29
N LEU A 136 -27.37 3.46 2.62
CA LEU A 136 -27.51 2.31 1.73
C LEU A 136 -28.90 2.15 1.09
N ASP A 137 -29.79 3.14 1.23
CA ASP A 137 -31.15 3.10 0.66
C ASP A 137 -31.34 4.10 -0.51
N ARG A 138 -30.24 4.54 -1.14
CA ARG A 138 -30.26 5.49 -2.27
C ARG A 138 -29.53 4.94 -3.52
N TRP A 139 -29.69 3.64 -3.78
CA TRP A 139 -29.32 3.01 -5.05
C TRP A 139 -30.36 1.93 -5.40
N ASP A 140 -31.58 2.38 -5.70
CA ASP A 140 -32.53 1.74 -6.64
C ASP A 140 -33.08 2.84 -7.56
#